data_AF-A0A177MST1-F1
#
_entry.id   AF-A0A177MST1-F1
#
_cell.length_a   1.000
_cell.length_b   1.000
_cell.length_c   1.000
_cell.angle_alpha   90.00
_cell.angle_beta   90.00
_cell.angle_gamma   90.00
#
_symmetry.space_group_name_H-M   'P 1'
#
loop_
_entity.id
_entity.type
_entity.pdbx_description
1 polymer ?
#
loop_
_entity_poly.entity_id
_entity_poly.type
_entity_poly.pdbx_seq_one_letter_code
_entity_poly.pdbx_strand_id
1 'polypeptide(L)'
;MAAGSTFDVKLNFGARASEQEYVEGQFATADTEWWISAGCLAIGTVLIAIGLWFSWHLFQDQRRKRVIAIELRGLTQSVDTPLESAIPRRVLGARHTLLIDVRNQIDGTKNQRQAAIDLVNLLPQQLKLAKDGRDRNDLAVYACGLAPVPVLFLAGTLLASESVINWMDWDRKELRWISPNDGADVGELAPVDFSSVNGDEIVCAMSISYPIDRNELTVSFPKLPIVELKLDGAYPGRVISEASIQNIMQQFMQAIAALQGMGVRKIHLALAAPSVLTMRLGSCYAPRNMPVMIVYQYQRAQTENPYAWGIEMPNSDRFSGLLVEQNRGLS
;
A
#
# COMPACT_ATOMS: atom_id res chain seq x y z
N MET A 1 -55.81 16.57 29.00
CA MET A 1 -57.06 16.47 28.22
C MET A 1 -56.85 17.25 26.93
N ALA A 2 -56.47 16.57 25.85
CA ALA A 2 -56.48 17.14 24.50
C ALA A 2 -57.35 16.22 23.67
N ALA A 3 -58.57 16.68 23.35
CA ALA A 3 -59.52 15.95 22.53
C ALA A 3 -59.05 16.04 21.07
N GLY A 4 -58.59 14.93 20.52
CA GLY A 4 -58.39 14.79 19.07
C GLY A 4 -59.75 14.75 18.40
N SER A 5 -60.07 15.75 17.59
CA SER A 5 -61.27 15.76 16.75
C SER A 5 -61.06 14.81 15.57
N THR A 6 -61.65 13.61 15.65
CA THR A 6 -61.84 12.73 14.50
C THR A 6 -62.91 13.36 13.59
N PHE A 7 -62.52 13.70 12.36
CA PHE A 7 -63.46 14.10 11.32
C PHE A 7 -64.19 12.85 10.82
N ASP A 8 -65.44 12.70 11.23
CA ASP A 8 -66.29 11.59 10.85
C ASP A 8 -66.97 11.93 9.50
N VAL A 9 -66.39 11.47 8.39
CA VAL A 9 -66.96 11.68 7.05
C VAL A 9 -67.96 10.57 6.76
N LYS A 10 -69.25 10.87 6.89
CA LYS A 10 -70.36 9.99 6.50
C LYS A 10 -70.72 10.21 5.03
N LEU A 11 -70.37 9.26 4.17
CA LEU A 11 -70.83 9.22 2.79
C LEU A 11 -71.94 8.18 2.66
N ASN A 12 -73.18 8.65 2.51
CA ASN A 12 -74.35 7.80 2.26
C ASN A 12 -74.55 7.68 0.74
N PHE A 13 -74.54 6.46 0.21
CA PHE A 13 -74.95 6.19 -1.16
C PHE A 13 -76.08 5.17 -1.15
N GLY A 14 -77.21 5.52 -1.77
CA GLY A 14 -78.32 4.61 -2.02
C GLY A 14 -78.43 4.34 -3.52
N ALA A 15 -78.42 3.07 -3.92
CA ALA A 15 -78.82 2.65 -5.26
C ALA A 15 -80.23 2.06 -5.19
N ARG A 16 -81.15 2.56 -6.02
CA ARG A 16 -82.58 2.24 -5.99
C ARG A 16 -82.83 0.87 -6.62
N ALA A 17 -83.12 -0.15 -5.82
CA ALA A 17 -83.53 -1.48 -6.29
C ALA A 17 -84.98 -1.77 -5.84
N SER A 18 -85.95 -1.25 -6.60
CA SER A 18 -87.40 -1.43 -6.41
C SER A 18 -88.01 -0.92 -5.09
N GLU A 19 -89.34 -0.85 -5.03
CA GLU A 19 -90.09 0.18 -4.30
C GLU A 19 -90.09 0.11 -2.76
N GLN A 20 -89.40 -0.84 -2.10
CA GLN A 20 -89.35 -0.89 -0.61
C GLN A 20 -88.06 -1.43 0.04
N GLU A 21 -86.93 -1.55 -0.66
CA GLU A 21 -85.66 -1.93 -0.01
C GLU A 21 -84.53 -0.94 -0.30
N TYR A 22 -84.04 -0.29 0.77
CA TYR A 22 -82.78 0.43 0.78
C TYR A 22 -81.71 -0.49 1.37
N VAL A 23 -80.67 -0.81 0.61
CA VAL A 23 -79.45 -1.43 1.15
C VAL A 23 -78.54 -0.30 1.62
N GLU A 24 -78.57 0.00 2.92
CA GLU A 24 -77.58 0.86 3.56
C GLU A 24 -76.31 0.05 3.87
N GLY A 25 -75.19 0.43 3.24
CA GLY A 25 -73.86 -0.06 3.59
C GLY A 25 -73.07 1.00 4.33
N GLN A 26 -72.63 0.71 5.55
CA GLN A 26 -71.73 1.57 6.32
C GLN A 26 -70.29 1.08 6.16
N PHE A 27 -69.39 1.94 5.69
CA PHE A 27 -67.95 1.72 5.88
C PHE A 27 -67.54 2.46 7.15
N ALA A 28 -67.55 1.77 8.29
CA ALA A 28 -66.79 2.23 9.44
C ALA A 28 -65.31 2.14 9.05
N THR A 29 -64.65 3.29 8.88
CA THR A 29 -63.19 3.29 8.93
C THR A 29 -62.86 2.85 10.35
N ALA A 30 -62.27 1.66 10.49
CA ALA A 30 -61.97 1.12 11.81
C ALA A 30 -61.13 2.15 12.58
N ASP A 31 -61.70 2.71 13.63
CA ASP A 31 -60.98 3.52 14.61
C ASP A 31 -59.77 2.70 15.04
N THR A 32 -58.60 3.04 14.52
CA THR A 32 -57.37 2.37 14.93
C THR A 32 -57.22 2.71 16.40
N GLU A 33 -57.39 1.72 17.29
CA GLU A 33 -57.45 2.00 18.72
C GLU A 33 -56.20 2.80 19.13
N TRP A 34 -56.39 3.92 19.82
CA TRP A 34 -55.34 4.93 20.05
C TRP A 34 -54.03 4.38 20.65
N TRP A 35 -54.12 3.27 21.38
CA TRP A 35 -52.96 2.57 21.96
C TRP A 35 -52.11 1.85 20.90
N ILE A 36 -52.69 1.44 19.77
CA ILE A 36 -51.97 0.91 18.61
C ILE A 36 -51.14 2.04 17.97
N SER A 37 -51.75 3.20 17.73
CA SER A 37 -51.04 4.37 17.20
C SER A 37 -49.95 4.87 18.16
N ALA A 38 -50.24 4.91 19.46
CA ALA A 38 -49.27 5.26 20.49
C ALA A 38 -48.11 4.24 20.57
N GLY A 39 -48.41 2.95 20.47
CA GLY A 39 -47.41 1.88 20.42
C GLY A 39 -46.50 1.98 19.20
N CYS A 40 -47.06 2.21 18.02
CA CYS A 40 -46.31 2.44 16.79
C CYS A 40 -45.41 3.68 16.88
N LEU A 41 -45.89 4.79 17.43
CA LEU A 41 -45.10 6.00 17.65
C LEU A 41 -43.96 5.77 18.66
N ALA A 42 -44.22 5.03 19.74
CA ALA A 42 -43.19 4.68 20.72
C ALA A 42 -42.08 3.83 20.09
N ILE A 43 -42.45 2.78 19.35
CA ILE A 43 -41.48 1.94 18.63
C ILE A 43 -40.69 2.76 17.60
N GLY A 44 -41.37 3.60 16.81
CA GLY A 44 -40.72 4.48 15.84
C GLY A 44 -39.72 5.43 16.50
N THR A 45 -40.07 6.02 17.64
CA THR A 45 -39.20 6.91 18.41
C THR A 45 -37.97 6.16 18.95
N VAL A 46 -38.16 4.94 19.46
CA VAL A 46 -37.06 4.09 19.94
C VAL A 46 -36.11 3.73 18.79
N LEU A 47 -36.63 3.34 17.62
CA LEU A 47 -35.80 3.03 16.45
C LEU A 47 -35.01 4.25 15.96
N ILE A 48 -35.61 5.44 15.96
CA ILE A 48 -34.91 6.69 15.62
C ILE A 48 -33.80 6.98 16.63
N ALA A 49 -34.08 6.84 17.94
CA ALA A 49 -33.08 7.06 18.98
C ALA A 49 -31.90 6.09 18.87
N ILE A 50 -32.18 4.80 18.60
CA ILE A 50 -31.15 3.79 18.33
C ILE A 50 -30.33 4.17 17.08
N GLY A 51 -30.98 4.57 15.99
CA GLY A 51 -30.31 5.02 14.77
C GLY A 51 -29.41 6.24 15.00
N LEU A 52 -29.87 7.22 15.77
CA LEU A 52 -29.08 8.40 16.15
C LEU A 52 -27.90 8.03 17.06
N TRP A 53 -28.09 7.10 18.00
CA TRP A 53 -27.03 6.60 18.87
C TRP A 53 -25.92 5.89 18.07
N PHE A 54 -26.30 4.98 17.16
CA PHE A 54 -25.34 4.34 16.26
C PHE A 54 -24.62 5.34 15.35
N SER A 55 -25.35 6.31 14.79
CA SER A 55 -24.78 7.37 13.95
C SER A 55 -23.78 8.24 14.72
N TRP A 56 -24.12 8.62 15.95
CA TRP A 56 -23.24 9.37 16.83
C TRP A 56 -21.97 8.59 17.18
N HIS A 57 -22.10 7.33 17.57
CA HIS A 57 -20.93 6.48 17.87
C HIS A 57 -20.04 6.28 16.63
N LEU A 58 -20.61 6.01 15.46
CA LEU A 58 -19.85 5.87 14.22
C LEU A 58 -19.14 7.18 13.84
N PHE A 59 -19.80 8.32 14.02
CA PHE A 59 -19.24 9.63 13.77
C PHE A 59 -18.06 9.93 14.71
N GLN A 60 -18.18 9.60 16.00
CA GLN A 60 -17.08 9.75 16.96
C GLN A 60 -15.89 8.85 16.59
N ASP A 61 -16.14 7.59 16.22
CA ASP A 61 -15.11 6.66 15.77
C ASP A 61 -14.39 7.16 14.50
N GLN A 62 -15.13 7.70 13.53
CA GLN A 62 -14.55 8.27 12.31
C GLN A 62 -13.70 9.53 12.58
N ARG A 63 -14.09 10.36 13.55
CA ARG A 63 -13.29 11.55 13.95
C ARG A 63 -12.02 11.19 14.71
N ARG A 64 -12.07 10.08 15.46
CA ARG A 64 -10.95 9.59 16.24
C ARG A 64 -9.92 8.88 15.37
N LYS A 65 -10.37 7.97 14.48
CA LYS A 65 -9.52 7.16 13.61
C LYS A 65 -8.99 7.95 12.41
N ARG A 66 -7.79 7.60 11.95
CA ARG A 66 -7.16 8.19 10.77
C ARG A 66 -6.51 7.11 9.91
N VAL A 67 -6.71 7.24 8.61
CA VAL A 67 -6.13 6.36 7.60
C VAL A 67 -5.10 7.18 6.82
N ILE A 68 -3.85 6.70 6.79
CA ILE A 68 -2.76 7.35 6.06
C ILE A 68 -2.45 6.50 4.83
N ALA A 69 -2.63 7.06 3.64
CA ALA A 69 -2.32 6.43 2.36
C ALA A 69 -1.00 7.00 1.81
N ILE A 70 0.06 6.20 1.81
CA ILE A 70 1.39 6.59 1.33
C ILE A 70 1.54 6.08 -0.10
N GLU A 71 1.78 6.98 -1.03
CA GLU A 71 1.83 6.67 -2.46
C GLU A 71 3.10 7.26 -3.08
N LEU A 72 3.95 6.40 -3.62
CA LEU A 72 5.17 6.81 -4.32
C LEU A 72 4.99 6.69 -5.85
N ARG A 73 5.18 7.79 -6.58
CA ARG A 73 5.04 7.83 -8.05
C ARG A 73 6.33 8.32 -8.69
N GLY A 74 6.87 7.54 -9.62
CA GLY A 74 8.09 7.87 -10.35
C GLY A 74 8.11 7.40 -11.80
N LEU A 75 7.01 6.80 -12.30
CA LEU A 75 6.88 6.42 -13.71
C LEU A 75 6.12 7.51 -14.49
N THR A 76 6.70 8.02 -15.56
CA THR A 76 6.25 9.21 -16.31
C THR A 76 4.94 9.05 -17.11
N GLN A 77 4.37 7.83 -17.20
CA GLN A 77 3.21 7.55 -18.05
C GLN A 77 2.14 6.72 -17.32
N SER A 78 1.30 7.35 -16.50
CA SER A 78 0.05 6.73 -16.07
C SER A 78 -1.05 7.76 -15.82
N VAL A 79 -2.25 7.46 -16.34
CA VAL A 79 -3.49 7.95 -15.72
C VAL A 79 -3.55 7.30 -14.34
N ASP A 80 -3.60 8.11 -13.29
CA ASP A 80 -3.40 7.61 -11.94
C ASP A 80 -4.71 7.16 -11.29
N THR A 81 -4.78 5.89 -10.90
CA THR A 81 -5.73 5.43 -9.89
C THR A 81 -5.08 5.62 -8.51
N PRO A 82 -5.62 6.47 -7.62
CA PRO A 82 -5.01 6.72 -6.31
C PRO A 82 -5.09 5.49 -5.40
N LEU A 83 -4.13 5.34 -4.48
CA LEU A 83 -4.16 4.29 -3.45
C LEU A 83 -5.43 4.38 -2.60
N GLU A 84 -5.86 5.60 -2.31
CA GLU A 84 -7.02 5.87 -1.46
C GLU A 84 -8.29 5.14 -1.95
N SER A 85 -8.50 5.03 -3.27
CA SER A 85 -9.69 4.36 -3.83
C SER A 85 -9.68 2.85 -3.59
N ALA A 86 -8.51 2.25 -3.33
CA ALA A 86 -8.38 0.83 -3.06
C ALA A 86 -8.45 0.47 -1.57
N ILE A 87 -8.43 1.47 -0.68
CA ILE A 87 -8.57 1.23 0.76
C ILE A 87 -10.02 0.80 1.05
N PRO A 88 -10.24 -0.37 1.69
CA PRO A 88 -11.58 -0.87 1.94
C PRO A 88 -12.44 0.13 2.73
N ARG A 89 -13.69 0.34 2.29
CA ARG A 89 -14.63 1.26 2.97
C ARG A 89 -14.93 0.91 4.42
N ARG A 90 -14.72 -0.36 4.80
CA ARG A 90 -14.83 -0.84 6.19
C ARG A 90 -13.76 -0.26 7.14
N VAL A 91 -12.66 0.25 6.60
CA VAL A 91 -11.63 0.91 7.42
C VAL A 91 -12.12 2.32 7.75
N LEU A 92 -12.46 2.51 9.02
CA LEU A 92 -12.97 3.77 9.54
C LEU A 92 -11.85 4.79 9.75
N GLY A 93 -12.16 6.06 9.52
CA GLY A 93 -11.29 7.19 9.84
C GLY A 93 -11.16 8.21 8.71
N ALA A 94 -10.70 9.41 9.06
CA ALA A 94 -10.37 10.42 8.07
C ALA A 94 -9.16 9.98 7.24
N ARG A 95 -9.30 10.03 5.91
CA ARG A 95 -8.26 9.62 4.95
C ARG A 95 -7.30 10.79 4.71
N HIS A 96 -6.00 10.51 4.78
CA HIS A 96 -4.94 11.47 4.55
C HIS A 96 -3.92 10.85 3.60
N THR A 97 -3.74 11.46 2.44
CA THR A 97 -2.87 10.94 1.39
C THR A 97 -1.51 11.65 1.43
N LEU A 98 -0.44 10.87 1.57
CA LEU A 98 0.94 11.30 1.45
C LEU A 98 1.46 10.84 0.07
N LEU A 99 1.30 11.71 -0.92
CA LEU A 99 1.80 11.49 -2.28
C LEU A 99 3.23 12.01 -2.40
N ILE A 100 4.17 11.13 -2.73
CA ILE A 100 5.55 11.47 -3.07
C ILE A 100 5.69 11.29 -4.59
N ASP A 101 5.70 12.39 -5.33
CA ASP A 101 5.83 12.37 -6.79
C ASP A 101 7.23 12.83 -7.21
N VAL A 102 7.98 11.90 -7.81
CA VAL A 102 9.35 12.10 -8.30
C VAL A 102 9.46 12.04 -9.82
N ARG A 103 8.36 11.90 -10.57
CA ARG A 103 8.35 11.66 -12.03
C ARG A 103 9.17 12.68 -12.83
N ASN A 104 9.06 13.96 -12.49
CA ASN A 104 9.73 15.04 -13.22
C ASN A 104 11.22 15.20 -12.88
N GLN A 105 11.70 14.50 -11.85
CA GLN A 105 13.01 14.72 -11.25
C GLN A 105 13.92 13.51 -11.39
N ILE A 106 13.37 12.30 -11.27
CA ILE A 106 14.16 11.06 -11.16
C ILE A 106 14.91 10.69 -12.45
N ASP A 107 14.30 10.97 -13.61
CA ASP A 107 14.90 10.76 -14.94
C ASP A 107 15.74 11.97 -15.41
N GLY A 108 15.88 13.00 -14.57
CA GLY A 108 16.61 14.22 -14.88
C GLY A 108 18.13 14.14 -14.68
N THR A 109 18.73 15.31 -14.54
CA THR A 109 20.15 15.50 -14.17
C THR A 109 20.46 14.93 -12.78
N LYS A 110 21.74 14.75 -12.45
CA LYS A 110 22.20 14.36 -11.12
C LYS A 110 21.54 15.15 -9.98
N ASN A 111 21.47 16.47 -10.11
CA ASN A 111 20.87 17.35 -9.10
C ASN A 111 19.36 17.14 -8.98
N GLN A 112 18.66 16.95 -10.10
CA GLN A 112 17.23 16.63 -10.08
C GLN A 112 16.97 15.27 -9.45
N ARG A 113 17.80 14.28 -9.75
CA ARG A 113 17.70 12.94 -9.16
C ARG A 113 17.96 12.96 -7.65
N GLN A 114 18.95 13.73 -7.19
CA GLN A 114 19.17 13.92 -5.76
C GLN A 114 17.97 14.63 -5.10
N ALA A 115 17.39 15.66 -5.75
CA ALA A 115 16.19 16.31 -5.22
C ALA A 115 14.99 15.33 -5.10
N ALA A 116 14.81 14.41 -6.06
CA ALA A 116 13.82 13.35 -5.95
C ALA A 116 14.08 12.43 -4.74
N ILE A 117 15.34 12.06 -4.50
CA ILE A 117 15.74 11.24 -3.36
C ILE A 117 15.50 12.00 -2.05
N ASP A 118 15.78 13.30 -2.02
CA ASP A 118 15.55 14.15 -0.86
C ASP A 118 14.04 14.24 -0.51
N LEU A 119 13.15 14.29 -1.51
CA LEU A 119 11.71 14.21 -1.27
C LEU A 119 11.30 12.90 -0.60
N VAL A 120 11.89 11.77 -1.00
CA VAL A 120 11.64 10.47 -0.37
C VAL A 120 12.22 10.41 1.04
N ASN A 121 13.39 11.02 1.27
CA ASN A 121 14.02 11.12 2.59
C ASN A 121 13.15 11.88 3.61
N LEU A 122 12.22 12.73 3.18
CA LEU A 122 11.27 13.42 4.06
C LEU A 122 10.13 12.52 4.57
N LEU A 123 9.98 11.30 4.03
CA LEU A 123 8.88 10.40 4.35
C LEU A 123 8.71 10.13 5.85
N PRO A 124 9.76 9.83 6.64
CA PRO A 124 9.59 9.63 8.08
C PRO A 124 9.02 10.85 8.80
N GLN A 125 9.45 12.06 8.40
CA GLN A 125 8.97 13.31 8.99
C GLN A 125 7.51 13.57 8.60
N GLN A 126 7.16 13.39 7.32
CA GLN A 126 5.78 13.53 6.85
C GLN A 126 4.84 12.54 7.53
N LEU A 127 5.29 11.28 7.68
CA LEU A 127 4.53 10.24 8.38
C LEU A 127 4.36 10.58 9.86
N LYS A 128 5.41 11.09 10.53
CA LYS A 128 5.33 11.53 11.92
C LYS A 128 4.29 12.65 12.09
N LEU A 129 4.31 13.66 11.21
CA LEU A 129 3.34 14.76 11.22
C LEU A 129 1.91 14.27 10.95
N ALA A 130 1.73 13.32 10.01
CA ALA A 130 0.43 12.75 9.70
C ALA A 130 -0.16 11.93 10.88
N LYS A 131 0.72 11.29 11.67
CA LYS A 131 0.38 10.53 12.88
C LYS A 131 0.18 11.39 14.12
N ASP A 132 0.61 12.65 14.11
CA ASP A 132 0.73 13.46 15.32
C ASP A 132 -0.59 13.64 16.09
N GLY A 133 -0.50 13.60 17.42
CA GLY A 133 -1.64 13.73 18.33
C GLY A 133 -2.66 12.58 18.32
N ARG A 134 -2.32 11.40 17.77
CA ARG A 134 -3.23 10.23 17.67
C ARG A 134 -2.67 8.98 18.37
N ASP A 135 -3.57 8.17 18.92
CA ASP A 135 -3.24 6.85 19.46
C ASP A 135 -2.82 5.91 18.31
N ARG A 136 -1.86 5.02 18.57
CA ARG A 136 -1.40 4.00 17.60
C ARG A 136 -2.55 3.09 17.14
N ASN A 137 -3.51 2.80 18.02
CA ASN A 137 -4.67 1.95 17.71
C ASN A 137 -5.71 2.64 16.82
N ASP A 138 -5.62 3.97 16.68
CA ASP A 138 -6.51 4.77 15.84
C ASP A 138 -5.94 5.02 14.44
N LEU A 139 -4.77 4.45 14.13
CA LEU A 139 -4.04 4.68 12.89
C LEU A 139 -4.05 3.42 12.02
N ALA A 140 -4.47 3.57 10.78
CA ALA A 140 -4.25 2.59 9.73
C ALA A 140 -3.33 3.18 8.66
N VAL A 141 -2.19 2.55 8.41
CA VAL A 141 -1.24 3.00 7.38
C VAL A 141 -1.31 2.04 6.19
N TYR A 142 -1.46 2.60 4.99
CA TYR A 142 -1.38 1.89 3.72
C TYR A 142 -0.20 2.44 2.93
N ALA A 143 0.52 1.58 2.21
CA ALA A 143 1.64 2.02 1.37
C ALA A 143 1.68 1.27 0.04
N CYS A 144 1.97 2.02 -1.03
CA CYS A 144 2.20 1.47 -2.36
C CYS A 144 3.20 2.33 -3.15
N GLY A 145 3.63 1.83 -4.31
CA GLY A 145 4.47 2.64 -5.18
C GLY A 145 4.62 2.11 -6.62
N LEU A 146 4.74 3.04 -7.55
CA LEU A 146 5.14 2.83 -8.94
C LEU A 146 6.27 3.80 -9.26
N ALA A 147 7.50 3.41 -8.93
CA ALA A 147 8.71 4.22 -9.09
C ALA A 147 9.92 3.33 -9.40
N PRO A 148 11.07 3.92 -9.78
CA PRO A 148 12.32 3.17 -9.96
C PRO A 148 12.69 2.32 -8.73
N VAL A 149 13.30 1.16 -8.97
CA VAL A 149 13.62 0.15 -7.95
C VAL A 149 14.35 0.72 -6.73
N PRO A 150 15.43 1.51 -6.87
CA PRO A 150 16.13 2.03 -5.70
C PRO A 150 15.29 3.02 -4.88
N VAL A 151 14.37 3.74 -5.51
CA VAL A 151 13.47 4.69 -4.84
C VAL A 151 12.43 3.94 -3.99
N LEU A 152 11.87 2.87 -4.54
CA LEU A 152 10.96 1.98 -3.82
C LEU A 152 11.67 1.30 -2.64
N PHE A 153 12.89 0.80 -2.84
CA PHE A 153 13.65 0.17 -1.78
C PHE A 153 13.95 1.17 -0.65
N LEU A 154 14.39 2.39 -1.00
CA LEU A 154 14.59 3.47 -0.03
C LEU A 154 13.31 3.79 0.76
N ALA A 155 12.17 3.93 0.10
CA ALA A 155 10.90 4.17 0.77
C ALA A 155 10.58 3.03 1.76
N GLY A 156 10.80 1.78 1.36
CA GLY A 156 10.72 0.62 2.24
C GLY A 156 11.59 0.74 3.49
N THR A 157 12.87 1.05 3.31
CA THR A 157 13.85 1.25 4.40
C THR A 157 13.42 2.34 5.37
N LEU A 158 12.88 3.45 4.86
CA LEU A 158 12.41 4.58 5.67
C LEU A 158 11.07 4.27 6.38
N LEU A 159 10.27 3.37 5.81
CA LEU A 159 8.97 2.94 6.34
C LEU A 159 9.06 1.82 7.38
N ALA A 160 10.23 1.19 7.57
CA ALA A 160 10.51 0.11 8.53
C ALA A 160 10.18 0.42 10.02
N SER A 161 9.49 1.52 10.29
CA SER A 161 8.98 1.96 11.60
C SER A 161 8.00 0.96 12.24
N GLU A 162 7.87 1.04 13.57
CA GLU A 162 7.09 0.19 14.51
C GLU A 162 5.58 0.06 14.24
N SER A 163 5.05 0.49 13.09
CA SER A 163 3.63 0.45 12.77
C SER A 163 3.32 -0.61 11.71
N VAL A 164 2.20 -1.32 11.87
CA VAL A 164 1.69 -2.23 10.84
C VAL A 164 1.36 -1.41 9.58
N ILE A 165 2.00 -1.75 8.47
CA ILE A 165 1.73 -1.16 7.15
C ILE A 165 0.93 -2.17 6.31
N ASN A 166 -0.19 -1.71 5.78
CA ASN A 166 -1.00 -2.45 4.84
C ASN A 166 -0.49 -2.17 3.42
N TRP A 167 0.33 -3.08 2.92
CA TRP A 167 0.96 -2.94 1.62
C TRP A 167 -0.03 -3.21 0.49
N MET A 168 0.09 -2.47 -0.61
CA MET A 168 -0.70 -2.68 -1.83
C MET A 168 0.25 -2.71 -3.03
N ASP A 169 -0.10 -3.53 -4.02
CA ASP A 169 0.63 -3.62 -5.28
C ASP A 169 -0.28 -3.34 -6.47
N TRP A 170 0.30 -2.90 -7.58
CA TRP A 170 -0.45 -2.59 -8.78
C TRP A 170 -0.59 -3.83 -9.66
N ASP A 171 -1.82 -4.35 -9.78
CA ASP A 171 -2.12 -5.40 -10.74
C ASP A 171 -2.25 -4.79 -12.14
N ARG A 172 -1.33 -5.16 -13.03
CA ARG A 172 -1.29 -4.64 -14.40
C ARG A 172 -2.38 -5.22 -15.30
N LYS A 173 -2.99 -6.34 -14.93
CA LYS A 173 -4.08 -6.97 -15.68
C LYS A 173 -5.42 -6.36 -15.28
N GLU A 174 -5.64 -6.26 -13.98
CA GLU A 174 -6.89 -5.72 -13.41
C GLU A 174 -6.90 -4.20 -13.31
N LEU A 175 -5.75 -3.54 -13.56
CA LEU A 175 -5.56 -2.08 -13.53
C LEU A 175 -6.05 -1.45 -12.21
N ARG A 176 -5.76 -2.13 -11.09
CA ARG A 176 -6.14 -1.71 -9.76
C ARG A 176 -5.09 -2.08 -8.73
N TRP A 177 -5.09 -1.36 -7.61
CA TRP A 177 -4.33 -1.76 -6.44
C TRP A 177 -4.96 -2.99 -5.79
N ILE A 178 -4.14 -3.98 -5.45
CA ILE A 178 -4.53 -5.23 -4.82
C ILE A 178 -3.65 -5.45 -3.59
N SER A 179 -4.24 -6.06 -2.55
CA SER A 179 -3.50 -6.50 -1.37
C SER A 179 -2.68 -7.75 -1.71
N PRO A 180 -1.42 -7.87 -1.26
CA PRO A 180 -0.68 -9.13 -1.33
C PRO A 180 -1.41 -10.31 -0.68
N ASN A 181 -2.37 -10.09 0.23
CA ASN A 181 -3.19 -11.18 0.76
C ASN A 181 -4.07 -11.86 -0.31
N ASP A 182 -4.36 -11.15 -1.40
CA ASP A 182 -5.10 -11.67 -2.56
C ASP A 182 -4.13 -12.03 -3.72
N GLY A 183 -2.82 -12.00 -3.47
CA GLY A 183 -1.78 -12.31 -4.43
C GLY A 183 -1.61 -13.82 -4.63
N ALA A 184 -0.90 -14.19 -5.69
CA ALA A 184 -0.62 -15.58 -6.00
C ALA A 184 0.71 -16.03 -5.38
N ASP A 185 0.72 -17.26 -4.86
CA ASP A 185 1.93 -17.87 -4.34
C ASP A 185 2.97 -18.06 -5.45
N VAL A 186 4.22 -17.83 -5.10
CA VAL A 186 5.38 -18.17 -5.91
C VAL A 186 6.21 -19.21 -5.16
N GLY A 187 7.04 -19.94 -5.91
CA GLY A 187 7.96 -20.93 -5.32
C GLY A 187 9.02 -20.30 -4.42
N GLU A 188 9.92 -21.14 -3.92
CA GLU A 188 11.08 -20.72 -3.15
C GLU A 188 12.23 -20.26 -4.06
N LEU A 189 13.15 -19.46 -3.53
CA LEU A 189 14.36 -19.14 -4.28
C LEU A 189 15.24 -20.38 -4.38
N ALA A 190 15.95 -20.49 -5.49
CA ALA A 190 17.00 -21.49 -5.64
C ALA A 190 18.08 -21.29 -4.55
N PRO A 191 18.74 -22.37 -4.11
CA PRO A 191 19.86 -22.27 -3.17
C PRO A 191 20.94 -21.30 -3.66
N VAL A 192 21.41 -20.46 -2.75
CA VAL A 192 22.42 -19.45 -3.05
C VAL A 192 23.82 -20.06 -3.01
N ASP A 193 24.58 -19.89 -4.09
CA ASP A 193 25.99 -20.28 -4.15
C ASP A 193 26.88 -19.13 -3.68
N PHE A 194 27.60 -19.35 -2.58
CA PHE A 194 28.55 -18.39 -1.99
C PHE A 194 30.01 -18.71 -2.28
N SER A 195 30.31 -19.75 -3.08
CA SER A 195 31.68 -20.20 -3.35
C SER A 195 32.57 -19.14 -4.01
N SER A 196 31.96 -18.19 -4.74
CA SER A 196 32.64 -17.10 -5.42
C SER A 196 33.00 -15.93 -4.51
N VAL A 197 32.46 -15.88 -3.28
CA VAL A 197 32.61 -14.73 -2.37
C VAL A 197 34.06 -14.64 -1.90
N ASN A 198 34.73 -13.58 -2.37
CA ASN A 198 36.06 -13.19 -1.93
C ASN A 198 36.12 -11.66 -1.83
N GLY A 199 36.61 -11.15 -0.70
CA GLY A 199 36.67 -9.70 -0.43
C GLY A 199 35.50 -9.18 0.41
N ASP A 200 35.48 -7.86 0.60
CA ASP A 200 34.52 -7.15 1.46
C ASP A 200 33.40 -6.43 0.66
N GLU A 201 33.41 -6.54 -0.66
CA GLU A 201 32.46 -5.90 -1.57
C GLU A 201 31.98 -6.90 -2.63
N ILE A 202 30.66 -7.04 -2.81
CA ILE A 202 30.07 -8.04 -3.70
C ILE A 202 28.87 -7.47 -4.47
N VAL A 203 28.51 -8.12 -5.58
CA VAL A 203 27.25 -7.91 -6.28
C VAL A 203 26.25 -8.99 -5.88
N CYS A 204 25.08 -8.57 -5.41
CA CYS A 204 23.95 -9.44 -5.14
C CYS A 204 22.91 -9.20 -6.23
N ALA A 205 22.65 -10.21 -7.05
CA ALA A 205 21.65 -10.14 -8.10
C ALA A 205 20.40 -10.91 -7.68
N MET A 206 19.25 -10.23 -7.66
CA MET A 206 18.01 -10.82 -7.21
C MET A 206 16.96 -10.81 -8.32
N SER A 207 16.75 -11.99 -8.93
CA SER A 207 15.92 -12.21 -10.13
C SER A 207 14.58 -12.85 -9.75
N ILE A 208 13.55 -12.03 -9.52
CA ILE A 208 12.22 -12.49 -9.10
C ILE A 208 11.19 -12.30 -10.22
N SER A 209 11.01 -11.06 -10.69
CA SER A 209 10.06 -10.76 -11.76
C SER A 209 10.63 -10.97 -13.16
N TYR A 210 11.94 -10.77 -13.32
CA TYR A 210 12.68 -10.92 -14.57
C TYR A 210 14.06 -11.51 -14.30
N PRO A 211 14.64 -12.27 -15.25
CA PRO A 211 16.03 -12.68 -15.17
C PRO A 211 16.95 -11.45 -15.30
N ILE A 212 18.03 -11.43 -14.51
CA ILE A 212 19.11 -10.46 -14.65
C ILE A 212 20.23 -11.09 -15.47
N ASP A 213 20.72 -10.38 -16.50
CA ASP A 213 21.83 -10.87 -17.32
C ASP A 213 23.16 -10.71 -16.58
N ARG A 214 23.85 -11.82 -16.33
CA ARG A 214 25.15 -11.86 -15.67
C ARG A 214 26.24 -11.11 -16.44
N ASN A 215 26.14 -11.02 -17.77
CA ASN A 215 27.07 -10.25 -18.58
C ASN A 215 26.91 -8.75 -18.32
N GLU A 216 25.68 -8.25 -18.24
CA GLU A 216 25.40 -6.84 -17.92
C GLU A 216 25.93 -6.47 -16.52
N LEU A 217 25.81 -7.38 -15.55
CA LEU A 217 26.39 -7.21 -14.22
C LEU A 217 27.92 -7.17 -14.28
N THR A 218 28.54 -8.08 -15.03
CA THR A 218 30.00 -8.13 -15.16
C THR A 218 30.56 -6.88 -15.83
N VAL A 219 29.83 -6.30 -16.78
CA VAL A 219 30.18 -5.03 -17.43
C VAL A 219 30.05 -3.84 -16.47
N SER A 220 29.01 -3.83 -15.63
CA SER A 220 28.75 -2.72 -14.69
C SER A 220 29.58 -2.79 -13.41
N PHE A 221 29.98 -3.99 -13.01
CA PHE A 221 30.71 -4.28 -11.77
C PHE A 221 31.92 -5.18 -12.06
N PRO A 222 32.91 -4.68 -12.81
CA PRO A 222 34.06 -5.48 -13.19
C PRO A 222 34.83 -5.95 -11.94
N LYS A 223 35.22 -7.22 -11.92
CA LYS A 223 36.03 -7.87 -10.87
C LYS A 223 35.33 -8.11 -9.52
N LEU A 224 34.09 -7.66 -9.34
CA LEU A 224 33.34 -8.00 -8.13
C LEU A 224 32.72 -9.40 -8.25
N PRO A 225 32.78 -10.23 -7.19
CA PRO A 225 32.09 -11.51 -7.18
C PRO A 225 30.57 -11.27 -7.21
N ILE A 226 29.85 -12.15 -7.92
CA ILE A 226 28.40 -12.09 -8.08
C ILE A 226 27.79 -13.28 -7.35
N VAL A 227 26.80 -13.00 -6.50
CA VAL A 227 25.92 -13.96 -5.83
C VAL A 227 24.51 -13.77 -6.36
N GLU A 228 23.80 -14.86 -6.63
CA GLU A 228 22.46 -14.83 -7.24
C GLU A 228 21.39 -15.39 -6.30
N LEU A 229 20.33 -14.62 -6.09
CA LEU A 229 19.07 -15.05 -5.48
C LEU A 229 18.02 -15.07 -6.59
N LYS A 230 17.53 -16.24 -6.97
CA LYS A 230 16.64 -16.36 -8.13
C LYS A 230 15.44 -17.23 -7.84
N LEU A 231 14.30 -16.84 -8.41
CA LEU A 231 13.12 -17.68 -8.49
C LEU A 231 13.19 -18.50 -9.80
N ASP A 232 12.91 -19.80 -9.72
CA ASP A 232 12.82 -20.64 -10.92
C ASP A 232 11.53 -20.34 -11.68
N GLY A 233 11.62 -19.40 -12.62
CA GLY A 233 10.51 -18.90 -13.43
C GLY A 233 10.20 -17.44 -13.15
N ALA A 234 10.04 -16.65 -14.22
CA ALA A 234 9.72 -15.23 -14.11
C ALA A 234 8.23 -15.03 -13.75
N TYR A 235 7.96 -14.14 -12.79
CA TYR A 235 6.60 -13.77 -12.39
C TYR A 235 6.24 -12.31 -12.73
N PRO A 236 6.27 -11.89 -14.01
CA PRO A 236 6.04 -10.49 -14.35
C PRO A 236 4.57 -10.09 -14.25
N GLY A 237 4.32 -8.91 -13.67
CA GLY A 237 3.04 -8.22 -13.76
C GLY A 237 1.88 -8.86 -12.99
N ARG A 238 2.16 -9.79 -12.07
CA ARG A 238 1.19 -10.37 -11.14
C ARG A 238 1.58 -10.01 -9.70
N VAL A 239 0.56 -9.84 -8.86
CA VAL A 239 0.73 -9.58 -7.42
C VAL A 239 1.16 -10.88 -6.74
N ILE A 240 2.29 -10.82 -6.03
CA ILE A 240 2.81 -11.95 -5.24
C ILE A 240 2.06 -12.00 -3.91
N SER A 241 1.79 -13.22 -3.42
CA SER A 241 1.12 -13.40 -2.13
C SER A 241 1.94 -12.88 -0.95
N GLU A 242 1.26 -12.49 0.12
CA GLU A 242 1.91 -12.07 1.38
C GLU A 242 2.83 -13.17 1.94
N ALA A 243 2.41 -14.44 1.89
CA ALA A 243 3.21 -15.57 2.36
C ALA A 243 4.52 -15.72 1.57
N SER A 244 4.45 -15.58 0.24
CA SER A 244 5.62 -15.63 -0.63
C SER A 244 6.55 -14.43 -0.41
N ILE A 245 6.00 -13.23 -0.22
CA ILE A 245 6.79 -12.04 0.14
C ILE A 245 7.57 -12.28 1.43
N GLN A 246 6.92 -12.81 2.48
CA GLN A 246 7.58 -13.09 3.76
C GLN A 246 8.70 -14.11 3.62
N ASN A 247 8.47 -15.19 2.87
CA ASN A 247 9.48 -16.21 2.61
C ASN A 247 10.70 -15.62 1.86
N ILE A 248 10.46 -14.86 0.79
CA ILE A 248 11.53 -14.20 0.04
C ILE A 248 12.29 -13.19 0.91
N MET A 249 11.59 -12.41 1.74
CA MET A 249 12.23 -11.49 2.70
C MET A 249 13.13 -12.25 3.68
N GLN A 250 12.69 -13.40 4.19
CA GLN A 250 13.50 -14.23 5.08
C GLN A 250 14.75 -14.76 4.38
N GLN A 251 14.63 -15.27 3.15
CA GLN A 251 15.78 -15.77 2.38
C GLN A 251 16.76 -14.64 2.03
N PHE A 252 16.26 -13.46 1.69
CA PHE A 252 17.08 -12.26 1.49
C PHE A 252 17.88 -11.89 2.75
N MET A 253 17.23 -11.87 3.92
CA MET A 253 17.87 -11.58 5.20
C MET A 253 18.92 -12.63 5.58
N GLN A 254 18.64 -13.90 5.33
CA GLN A 254 19.59 -15.00 5.54
C GLN A 254 20.81 -14.86 4.63
N ALA A 255 20.61 -14.51 3.36
CA ALA A 255 21.70 -14.27 2.42
C ALA A 255 22.59 -13.08 2.86
N ILE A 256 22.00 -11.97 3.29
CA ILE A 256 22.76 -10.82 3.82
C ILE A 256 23.56 -11.23 5.07
N ALA A 257 22.94 -11.95 5.99
CA ALA A 257 23.60 -12.41 7.21
C ALA A 257 24.77 -13.37 6.89
N ALA A 258 24.60 -14.28 5.93
CA ALA A 258 25.66 -15.15 5.46
C ALA A 258 26.83 -14.34 4.86
N LEU A 259 26.53 -13.43 3.94
CA LEU A 259 27.53 -12.53 3.33
C LEU A 259 28.29 -11.73 4.39
N GLN A 260 27.59 -11.15 5.36
CA GLN A 260 28.20 -10.43 6.47
C GLN A 260 29.11 -11.34 7.31
N GLY A 261 28.71 -12.58 7.59
CA GLY A 261 29.51 -13.59 8.28
C GLY A 261 30.79 -13.97 7.52
N MET A 262 30.79 -13.83 6.19
CA MET A 262 31.97 -13.99 5.32
C MET A 262 32.85 -12.73 5.24
N GLY A 263 32.52 -11.67 5.97
CA GLY A 263 33.30 -10.43 6.02
C GLY A 263 32.88 -9.37 4.99
N VAL A 264 31.79 -9.59 4.24
CA VAL A 264 31.25 -8.59 3.31
C VAL A 264 30.76 -7.36 4.09
N ARG A 265 31.21 -6.18 3.66
CA ARG A 265 30.87 -4.87 4.22
C ARG A 265 30.05 -4.02 3.28
N LYS A 266 30.06 -4.31 1.98
CA LYS A 266 29.24 -3.62 0.99
C LYS A 266 28.60 -4.57 -0.03
N ILE A 267 27.33 -4.32 -0.31
CA ILE A 267 26.52 -5.08 -1.27
C ILE A 267 26.00 -4.12 -2.35
N HIS A 268 26.36 -4.40 -3.60
CA HIS A 268 25.73 -3.80 -4.78
C HIS A 268 24.53 -4.66 -5.17
N LEU A 269 23.32 -4.19 -4.89
CA LEU A 269 22.09 -4.92 -5.16
C LEU A 269 21.55 -4.55 -6.55
N ALA A 270 21.55 -5.52 -7.46
CA ALA A 270 20.77 -5.50 -8.69
C ALA A 270 19.47 -6.27 -8.46
N LEU A 271 18.33 -5.60 -8.55
CA LEU A 271 17.04 -6.17 -8.15
C LEU A 271 16.00 -6.06 -9.27
N ALA A 272 15.45 -7.21 -9.65
CA ALA A 272 14.31 -7.32 -10.55
C ALA A 272 13.14 -7.96 -9.78
N ALA A 273 12.29 -7.13 -9.17
CA ALA A 273 11.16 -7.57 -8.38
C ALA A 273 9.93 -6.66 -8.55
N PRO A 274 8.70 -7.14 -8.24
CA PRO A 274 7.52 -6.29 -8.16
C PRO A 274 7.70 -5.15 -7.14
N SER A 275 6.93 -4.08 -7.31
CA SER A 275 7.10 -2.87 -6.50
C SER A 275 6.89 -3.13 -5.01
N VAL A 276 5.84 -3.89 -4.66
CA VAL A 276 5.56 -4.21 -3.26
C VAL A 276 6.70 -5.01 -2.64
N LEU A 277 7.22 -6.03 -3.34
CA LEU A 277 8.33 -6.83 -2.84
C LEU A 277 9.58 -5.95 -2.66
N THR A 278 9.87 -5.04 -3.59
CA THR A 278 11.00 -4.11 -3.49
C THR A 278 10.93 -3.25 -2.22
N MET A 279 9.77 -2.64 -1.92
CA MET A 279 9.58 -1.88 -0.67
C MET A 279 9.69 -2.79 0.56
N ARG A 280 9.20 -4.02 0.47
CA ARG A 280 9.22 -4.99 1.57
C ARG A 280 10.63 -5.46 1.92
N LEU A 281 11.48 -5.68 0.92
CA LEU A 281 12.90 -5.95 1.12
C LEU A 281 13.62 -4.75 1.76
N GLY A 282 13.29 -3.53 1.33
CA GLY A 282 13.76 -2.32 2.01
C GLY A 282 13.34 -2.29 3.48
N SER A 283 12.09 -2.67 3.77
CA SER A 283 11.57 -2.64 5.14
C SER A 283 12.20 -3.65 6.11
N CYS A 284 12.76 -4.76 5.61
CA CYS A 284 13.51 -5.70 6.47
C CYS A 284 15.02 -5.41 6.52
N TYR A 285 15.56 -4.62 5.60
CA TYR A 285 16.94 -4.17 5.67
C TYR A 285 17.17 -3.34 6.94
N ALA A 286 18.15 -3.77 7.74
CA ALA A 286 18.50 -3.15 9.01
C ALA A 286 19.81 -2.36 8.88
N PRO A 287 19.76 -1.10 8.41
CA PRO A 287 20.94 -0.32 8.01
C PRO A 287 22.00 -0.08 9.08
N ARG A 288 21.64 -0.27 10.36
CA ARG A 288 22.59 -0.15 11.49
C ARG A 288 23.45 -1.38 11.70
N ASN A 289 22.99 -2.55 11.23
CA ASN A 289 23.55 -3.85 11.58
C ASN A 289 23.99 -4.67 10.38
N MET A 290 23.65 -4.23 9.17
CA MET A 290 23.92 -4.93 7.91
C MET A 290 25.01 -4.22 7.09
N PRO A 291 25.64 -4.92 6.15
CA PRO A 291 26.54 -4.32 5.17
C PRO A 291 25.90 -3.13 4.45
N VAL A 292 26.72 -2.13 4.10
CA VAL A 292 26.28 -0.98 3.30
C VAL A 292 25.66 -1.48 2.02
N MET A 293 24.46 -1.00 1.70
CA MET A 293 23.71 -1.46 0.53
C MET A 293 23.51 -0.33 -0.47
N ILE A 294 23.91 -0.58 -1.72
CA ILE A 294 23.61 0.30 -2.84
C ILE A 294 22.67 -0.44 -3.77
N VAL A 295 21.46 0.08 -3.95
CA VAL A 295 20.47 -0.51 -4.85
C VAL A 295 20.53 0.23 -6.17
N TYR A 296 20.67 -0.50 -7.28
CA TYR A 296 20.88 0.11 -8.59
C TYR A 296 19.60 0.11 -9.44
N GLN A 297 19.47 1.15 -10.26
CA GLN A 297 18.45 1.20 -11.30
C GLN A 297 18.99 0.56 -12.58
N TYR A 298 18.30 -0.45 -13.09
CA TYR A 298 18.58 -1.00 -14.40
C TYR A 298 18.08 -0.06 -15.51
N GLN A 299 18.93 0.21 -16.50
CA GLN A 299 18.63 1.06 -17.66
C GLN A 299 19.04 0.34 -18.95
N ARG A 300 18.09 -0.41 -19.54
CA ARG A 300 18.32 -1.17 -20.78
C ARG A 300 18.91 -0.36 -21.94
N ALA A 301 18.58 0.93 -22.02
CA ALA A 301 19.10 1.81 -23.08
C ALA A 301 20.60 2.14 -22.92
N GLN A 302 21.19 1.94 -21.74
CA GLN A 302 22.60 2.21 -21.46
C GLN A 302 23.43 0.93 -21.55
N THR A 303 23.74 0.51 -22.77
CA THR A 303 24.45 -0.75 -23.03
C THR A 303 25.87 -0.80 -22.44
N GLU A 304 26.52 0.36 -22.29
CA GLU A 304 27.87 0.45 -21.72
C GLU A 304 27.89 0.29 -20.19
N ASN A 305 26.86 0.78 -19.50
CA ASN A 305 26.70 0.59 -18.07
C ASN A 305 25.20 0.52 -17.73
N PRO A 306 24.60 -0.67 -17.80
CA PRO A 306 23.17 -0.83 -17.51
C PRO A 306 22.78 -0.47 -16.07
N TYR A 307 23.73 -0.33 -15.15
CA TYR A 307 23.52 0.04 -13.75
C TYR A 307 24.26 1.34 -13.39
N ALA A 308 24.15 2.37 -14.23
CA ALA A 308 24.91 3.62 -14.09
C ALA A 308 24.63 4.44 -12.83
N TRP A 309 23.49 4.23 -12.17
CA TRP A 309 23.18 4.91 -10.92
C TRP A 309 22.37 4.04 -9.97
N GLY A 310 22.47 4.37 -8.69
CA GLY A 310 21.76 3.72 -7.61
C GLY A 310 21.56 4.66 -6.42
N ILE A 311 21.00 4.12 -5.36
CA ILE A 311 20.87 4.82 -4.08
C ILE A 311 21.60 3.99 -3.04
N GLU A 312 22.57 4.61 -2.37
CA GLU A 312 23.09 4.07 -1.12
C GLU A 312 22.01 4.24 -0.05
N MET A 313 21.59 3.13 0.54
CA MET A 313 20.60 3.15 1.60
C MET A 313 21.15 3.87 2.84
N PRO A 314 20.27 4.39 3.72
CA PRO A 314 20.69 4.83 5.05
C PRO A 314 21.62 3.80 5.72
N ASN A 315 22.50 4.26 6.59
CA ASN A 315 23.43 3.43 7.36
C ASN A 315 23.59 4.00 8.78
N SER A 316 24.56 3.50 9.56
CA SER A 316 24.82 3.98 10.93
C SER A 316 25.19 5.45 11.00
N ASP A 317 25.83 5.96 9.95
CA ASP A 317 26.45 7.28 9.91
C ASP A 317 25.51 8.31 9.26
N ARG A 318 24.63 7.84 8.37
CA ARG A 318 23.71 8.67 7.59
C ARG A 318 22.31 8.06 7.59
N PHE A 319 21.33 8.81 8.09
CA PHE A 319 19.93 8.37 8.18
C PHE A 319 19.09 8.67 6.91
N SER A 320 19.74 8.92 5.78
CA SER A 320 19.11 9.32 4.52
C SER A 320 19.75 8.60 3.34
N GLY A 321 18.96 8.26 2.32
CA GLY A 321 19.48 7.72 1.07
C GLY A 321 20.31 8.75 0.31
N LEU A 322 21.36 8.30 -0.38
CA LEU A 322 22.25 9.15 -1.18
C LEU A 322 22.33 8.63 -2.61
N LEU A 323 22.29 9.54 -3.60
CA LEU A 323 22.55 9.18 -4.99
C LEU A 323 23.99 8.69 -5.15
N VAL A 324 24.15 7.51 -5.75
CA VAL A 324 25.43 6.99 -6.21
C VAL A 324 25.41 6.94 -7.73
N GLU A 325 26.42 7.54 -8.37
CA GLU A 325 26.65 7.40 -9.80
C GLU A 325 27.90 6.56 -10.01
N GLN A 326 27.81 5.54 -10.87
CA GLN A 326 28.98 4.86 -11.37
C GLN A 326 29.57 5.67 -12.51
N ASN A 327 30.47 6.58 -12.16
CA ASN A 327 31.33 7.20 -13.17
C ASN A 327 32.28 6.12 -13.70
N ARG A 328 32.21 5.84 -15.01
CA ARG A 328 33.39 5.31 -15.70
C ARG A 328 34.47 6.39 -15.62
N GLY A 329 35.36 6.26 -14.65
CA GLY A 329 36.67 6.87 -14.78
C GLY A 329 37.31 6.25 -16.02
N LEU A 330 37.60 7.09 -17.01
CA LEU A 330 38.57 6.79 -18.05
C LEU A 330 39.86 6.36 -17.33
N SER A 331 40.12 5.06 -17.27
CA SER A 331 41.42 4.49 -16.90
C SER A 331 41.88 3.60 -18.03
#